data_AF-A0A836ZSZ4-F1
#
_entry.id   AF-A0A836ZSZ4-F1
#
_cell.length_a   1.000
_cell.length_b   1.000
_cell.length_c   1.000
_cell.angle_alpha   90.00
_cell.angle_beta   90.00
_cell.angle_gamma   90.00
#
_symmetry.space_group_name_H-M   'P 1'
#
loop_
_entity.id
_entity.type
_entity.pdbx_description
1 polymer ?
#
loop_
_entity_poly.entity_id
_entity_poly.type
_entity_poly.pdbx_seq_one_letter_code
_entity_poly.pdbx_strand_id
1 'polypeptide(L)'
;EALDACRLFAVQLRAALLGGTRDQVLHAQPDTFLTPAVHALAIRDHVAVPAAQIRGTGYVIDSLSAALWCFATTQSFVEAVLRAANLGDDADTTAAICGQLAGAFYGIDGIPAAWRERVQDAAEIVELADRLHAAAQVA
;
A
#
# COMPACT_ATOMS: atom_id res chain seq x y z
N GLU A 1 17.31 -0.03 5.14
CA GLU A 1 16.28 -0.23 4.09
C GLU A 1 14.94 -0.63 4.69
N ALA A 2 14.80 -1.78 5.38
CA ALA A 2 13.49 -2.20 5.92
C ALA A 2 12.83 -1.15 6.84
N LEU A 3 13.57 -0.59 7.81
CA LEU A 3 13.03 0.46 8.70
C LEU A 3 12.62 1.73 7.94
N ASP A 4 13.38 2.12 6.92
CA ASP A 4 13.07 3.31 6.13
C ASP A 4 11.89 3.07 5.19
N ALA A 5 11.77 1.86 4.63
CA ALA A 5 10.62 1.44 3.84
C ALA A 5 9.33 1.47 4.68
N CYS A 6 9.38 1.00 5.94
CA CYS A 6 8.26 1.13 6.87
C CYS A 6 7.93 2.60 7.15
N ARG A 7 8.92 3.48 7.34
CA ARG A 7 8.68 4.92 7.57
C ARG A 7 8.04 5.58 6.35
N LEU A 8 8.55 5.31 5.16
CA LEU A 8 7.98 5.80 3.90
C LEU A 8 6.54 5.29 3.75
N PHE A 9 6.33 3.99 3.89
CA PHE A 9 5.00 3.41 3.74
C PHE A 9 4.00 3.95 4.78
N ALA A 10 4.44 4.17 6.02
CA ALA A 10 3.59 4.75 7.06
C ALA A 10 3.10 6.16 6.72
N VAL A 11 3.95 7.02 6.15
CA VAL A 11 3.52 8.38 5.76
C VAL A 11 2.60 8.36 4.54
N GLN A 12 2.81 7.46 3.59
CA GLN A 12 1.94 7.27 2.43
C GLN A 12 0.57 6.71 2.85
N LEU A 13 0.56 5.72 3.74
CA LEU A 13 -0.66 5.15 4.31
C LEU A 13 -1.44 6.21 5.10
N ARG A 14 -0.75 7.02 5.91
CA ARG A 14 -1.35 8.16 6.62
C ARG A 14 -1.94 9.17 5.64
N ALA A 15 -1.25 9.52 4.56
CA ALA A 15 -1.77 10.43 3.55
C ALA A 15 -3.07 9.89 2.92
N ALA A 16 -3.14 8.57 2.67
CA ALA A 16 -4.35 7.94 2.14
C ALA A 16 -5.51 7.99 3.16
N LEU A 17 -5.26 7.63 4.42
CA LEU A 17 -6.24 7.67 5.50
C LEU A 17 -6.80 9.08 5.76
N LEU A 18 -6.01 10.12 5.50
CA LEU A 18 -6.42 11.53 5.63
C LEU A 18 -7.12 12.07 4.37
N GLY A 19 -7.42 11.23 3.39
CA GLY A 19 -8.14 11.62 2.17
C GLY A 19 -7.27 12.33 1.12
N GLY A 20 -5.95 12.12 1.16
CA GLY A 20 -5.03 12.66 0.16
C GLY A 20 -5.31 12.13 -1.24
N THR A 21 -4.99 12.92 -2.26
CA THR A 21 -5.04 12.47 -3.66
C THR A 21 -3.99 11.38 -3.92
N ARG A 22 -4.17 10.58 -4.98
CA ARG A 22 -3.18 9.54 -5.35
C ARG A 22 -1.76 10.10 -5.48
N ASP A 23 -1.64 11.29 -6.05
CA ASP A 23 -0.37 11.99 -6.19
C ASP A 23 0.24 12.37 -4.84
N GLN A 24 -0.57 12.95 -3.93
CA GLN A 24 -0.14 13.26 -2.56
C GLN A 24 0.26 12.01 -1.78
N VAL A 25 -0.47 10.90 -1.98
CA VAL A 25 -0.18 9.61 -1.34
C VAL A 25 1.16 9.05 -1.83
N LEU A 26 1.38 9.01 -3.14
CA LEU A 26 2.62 8.44 -3.72
C LEU A 26 3.86 9.27 -3.35
N HIS A 27 3.73 10.59 -3.26
CA HIS A 27 4.83 11.51 -2.96
C HIS A 27 4.93 11.92 -1.48
N ALA A 28 4.14 11.32 -0.58
CA ALA A 28 4.29 11.54 0.85
C ALA A 28 5.63 10.99 1.34
N GLN A 29 6.41 11.80 2.07
CA GLN A 29 7.74 11.44 2.56
C GLN A 29 7.91 11.83 4.03
N PRO A 30 8.70 11.06 4.81
CA PRO A 30 9.04 11.42 6.18
C PRO A 30 10.15 12.49 6.20
N ASP A 31 10.22 13.28 7.27
CA ASP A 31 11.26 14.32 7.46
C ASP A 31 12.66 13.76 7.77
N THR A 32 12.82 12.43 7.79
CA THR A 32 14.04 11.74 8.23
C THR A 32 14.83 11.15 7.07
N PHE A 33 16.12 10.92 7.29
CA PHE A 33 17.01 10.27 6.32
C PHE A 33 16.48 8.91 5.87
N LEU A 34 16.37 8.75 4.56
CA LEU A 34 16.10 7.49 3.88
C LEU A 34 17.41 6.92 3.33
N THR A 35 17.60 5.62 3.46
CA THR A 35 18.59 4.90 2.66
C THR A 35 18.44 5.23 1.16
N PRO A 36 19.54 5.29 0.37
CA PRO A 36 19.47 5.74 -1.03
C PRO A 36 18.43 5.00 -1.89
N ALA A 37 18.29 3.68 -1.70
CA ALA A 37 17.28 2.89 -2.40
C ALA A 37 15.83 3.29 -2.05
N VAL A 38 15.55 3.58 -0.77
CA VAL A 38 14.21 4.03 -0.33
C VAL A 38 13.95 5.46 -0.77
N HIS A 39 14.96 6.34 -0.75
CA HIS A 39 14.82 7.68 -1.29
C HIS A 39 14.51 7.66 -2.79
N ALA A 40 15.26 6.86 -3.56
CA ALA A 40 15.02 6.68 -4.99
C ALA A 40 13.59 6.18 -5.27
N LEU A 41 13.08 5.28 -4.43
CA LEU A 41 11.71 4.82 -4.50
C LEU A 41 10.70 5.94 -4.19
N ALA A 42 10.96 6.76 -3.18
CA ALA A 42 10.05 7.82 -2.72
C ALA A 42 9.86 8.98 -3.71
N ILE A 43 10.83 9.21 -4.61
CA ILE A 43 10.78 10.28 -5.63
C ILE A 43 10.48 9.74 -7.04
N ARG A 44 10.26 8.43 -7.18
CA ARG A 44 10.10 7.78 -8.48
C ARG A 44 8.72 8.08 -9.07
N ASP A 45 8.67 8.35 -10.37
CA ASP A 45 7.42 8.26 -11.12
C ASP A 45 7.05 6.77 -11.31
N HIS A 46 6.15 6.29 -10.45
CA HIS A 46 5.68 4.91 -10.51
C HIS A 46 4.89 4.60 -11.78
N VAL A 47 4.22 5.58 -12.39
CA VAL A 47 3.42 5.36 -13.61
C VAL A 47 4.33 5.15 -14.81
N ALA A 48 5.48 5.83 -14.84
CA ALA A 48 6.46 5.72 -15.92
C ALA A 48 7.25 4.40 -15.94
N VAL A 49 7.21 3.59 -14.87
CA VAL A 49 7.98 2.34 -14.82
C VAL A 49 7.32 1.26 -15.69
N PRO A 50 8.04 0.67 -16.67
CA PRO A 50 7.50 -0.42 -17.48
C PRO A 50 7.21 -1.67 -16.63
N ALA A 51 6.07 -2.31 -16.86
CA ALA A 51 5.65 -3.52 -16.13
C ALA A 51 6.73 -4.63 -16.11
N ALA A 52 7.50 -4.78 -17.19
CA ALA A 52 8.56 -5.79 -17.30
C ALA A 52 9.72 -5.60 -16.30
N GLN A 53 9.87 -4.40 -15.74
CA GLN A 53 10.90 -4.05 -14.75
C GLN A 53 10.39 -4.18 -13.32
N ILE A 54 9.11 -4.47 -13.11
CA ILE A 54 8.53 -4.66 -11.78
C ILE A 54 8.81 -6.09 -11.32
N ARG A 55 9.28 -6.20 -10.08
CA ARG A 55 9.57 -7.45 -9.39
C ARG A 55 8.96 -7.38 -8.00
N GLY A 56 8.18 -8.39 -7.62
CA GLY A 56 7.58 -8.52 -6.29
C GLY A 56 8.31 -9.59 -5.51
N THR A 57 9.62 -9.45 -5.31
CA THR A 57 10.41 -10.42 -4.53
C THR A 57 10.29 -10.13 -3.03
N GLY A 58 10.76 -11.06 -2.18
CA GLY A 58 10.85 -10.85 -0.73
C GLY A 58 11.86 -9.77 -0.30
N TYR A 59 12.56 -9.13 -1.23
CA TYR A 59 13.35 -7.94 -0.92
C TYR A 59 12.43 -6.72 -0.71
N VAL A 60 12.65 -5.98 0.38
CA VAL A 60 11.73 -4.90 0.80
C VAL A 60 11.58 -3.78 -0.23
N ILE A 61 12.62 -3.48 -1.01
CA ILE A 61 12.54 -2.44 -2.05
C ILE A 61 11.68 -2.92 -3.21
N ASP A 62 11.85 -4.18 -3.62
CA ASP A 62 11.10 -4.81 -4.72
C ASP A 62 9.60 -4.90 -4.38
N SER A 63 9.27 -5.51 -3.24
CA SER A 63 7.87 -5.66 -2.78
C SER A 63 7.15 -4.32 -2.62
N LEU A 64 7.77 -3.32 -1.98
CA LEU A 64 7.18 -1.98 -1.85
C LEU A 64 7.08 -1.28 -3.21
N SER A 65 8.10 -1.40 -4.06
CA SER A 65 8.11 -0.87 -5.42
C SER A 65 6.96 -1.42 -6.25
N ALA A 66 6.74 -2.73 -6.21
CA ALA A 66 5.68 -3.42 -6.93
C ALA A 66 4.29 -3.03 -6.41
N ALA A 67 4.10 -2.95 -5.09
CA ALA A 67 2.84 -2.53 -4.49
C ALA A 67 2.45 -1.09 -4.86
N LEU A 68 3.41 -0.15 -4.77
CA LEU A 68 3.20 1.25 -5.17
C LEU A 68 2.94 1.39 -6.67
N TRP A 69 3.63 0.61 -7.50
CA TRP A 69 3.36 0.57 -8.94
C TRP A 69 1.95 0.06 -9.27
N CYS A 70 1.50 -1.02 -8.61
CA CYS A 70 0.14 -1.54 -8.79
C CYS A 70 -0.91 -0.49 -8.40
N PHE A 71 -0.71 0.18 -7.26
CA PHE A 71 -1.60 1.26 -6.82
C PHE A 71 -1.59 2.46 -7.76
N ALA A 72 -0.42 2.88 -8.25
CA ALA A 72 -0.26 4.03 -9.14
C ALA A 72 -0.91 3.82 -10.51
N THR A 73 -0.93 2.58 -11.02
CA THR A 73 -1.33 2.25 -12.39
C THR A 73 -2.76 1.69 -12.51
N THR A 74 -3.53 1.68 -11.41
CA THR A 74 -4.89 1.13 -11.36
C THR A 74 -5.89 2.16 -10.85
N GLN A 75 -7.18 1.90 -11.10
CA GLN A 75 -8.26 2.83 -10.78
C GLN A 75 -9.27 2.30 -9.76
N SER A 76 -9.09 1.06 -9.28
CA SER A 76 -9.91 0.46 -8.24
C SER A 76 -9.10 -0.44 -7.31
N PHE A 77 -9.65 -0.73 -6.13
CA PHE A 77 -9.08 -1.71 -5.19
C PHE A 77 -8.89 -3.08 -5.85
N VAL A 78 -9.91 -3.53 -6.59
CA VAL A 78 -9.92 -4.82 -7.28
C VAL A 78 -8.79 -4.90 -8.29
N GLU A 79 -8.64 -3.89 -9.15
CA GLU A 79 -7.56 -3.85 -10.12
C GLU A 79 -6.18 -3.83 -9.44
N ALA A 80 -6.01 -3.02 -8.39
CA ALA A 80 -4.76 -2.88 -7.67
C ALA A 80 -4.29 -4.22 -7.07
N VAL A 81 -5.16 -4.86 -6.28
CA VAL A 81 -4.84 -6.10 -5.58
C VAL A 81 -4.69 -7.28 -6.54
N LEU A 82 -5.54 -7.40 -7.56
CA LEU A 82 -5.38 -8.44 -8.57
C LEU A 82 -4.08 -8.25 -9.35
N ARG A 83 -3.72 -7.01 -9.71
CA ARG A 83 -2.45 -6.75 -10.38
C ARG A 83 -1.27 -7.14 -9.51
N ALA A 84 -1.29 -6.78 -8.23
CA ALA A 84 -0.24 -7.14 -7.28
C ALA A 84 -0.11 -8.66 -7.12
N ALA A 85 -1.22 -9.38 -6.95
CA ALA A 85 -1.22 -10.83 -6.81
C ALA A 85 -0.75 -11.56 -8.08
N ASN A 86 -1.03 -11.00 -9.27
CA ASN A 86 -0.65 -11.61 -10.55
C ASN A 86 0.80 -11.27 -10.98
N LEU A 87 1.56 -10.47 -10.22
CA LEU A 87 2.99 -10.27 -10.50
C LEU A 87 3.81 -11.55 -10.25
N GLY A 88 3.30 -12.49 -9.47
CA GLY A 88 4.01 -13.71 -9.08
C GLY A 88 5.05 -13.45 -7.99
N ASP A 89 6.04 -14.33 -7.90
CA ASP A 89 7.09 -14.32 -6.87
C ASP A 89 6.51 -14.30 -5.44
N ASP A 90 6.81 -13.27 -4.65
CA ASP A 90 6.28 -13.01 -3.30
C ASP A 90 4.96 -12.23 -3.43
N ALA A 91 3.99 -12.92 -4.04
CA ALA A 91 2.70 -12.35 -4.42
C ALA A 91 1.84 -11.98 -3.21
N ASP A 92 1.92 -12.75 -2.13
CA ASP A 92 1.21 -12.49 -0.88
C ASP A 92 1.72 -11.21 -0.21
N THR A 93 3.04 -11.03 -0.08
CA THR A 93 3.61 -9.79 0.47
C THR A 93 3.24 -8.58 -0.40
N THR A 94 3.40 -8.70 -1.72
CA THR A 94 3.12 -7.60 -2.65
C THR A 94 1.63 -7.21 -2.62
N ALA A 95 0.72 -8.20 -2.62
CA ALA A 95 -0.72 -7.97 -2.53
C ALA A 95 -1.13 -7.41 -1.17
N ALA A 96 -0.51 -7.84 -0.07
CA ALA A 96 -0.79 -7.33 1.27
C ALA A 96 -0.38 -5.86 1.45
N ILE A 97 0.79 -5.46 0.94
CA ILE A 97 1.22 -4.04 0.95
C ILE A 97 0.30 -3.20 0.07
N CYS A 98 0.00 -3.68 -1.15
CA CYS A 98 -0.89 -2.98 -2.06
C CYS A 98 -2.30 -2.83 -1.47
N GLY A 99 -2.83 -3.88 -0.85
CA GLY A 99 -4.14 -3.92 -0.21
C GLY A 99 -4.28 -2.96 0.96
N GLN A 100 -3.23 -2.77 1.77
CA GLN A 100 -3.21 -1.76 2.83
C GLN A 100 -3.38 -0.34 2.26
N LEU A 101 -2.58 0.02 1.26
CA LEU A 101 -2.62 1.36 0.67
C LEU A 101 -3.89 1.61 -0.14
N ALA A 102 -4.27 0.66 -0.99
CA ALA A 102 -5.49 0.73 -1.79
C ALA A 102 -6.74 0.71 -0.89
N GLY A 103 -6.76 -0.08 0.18
CA GLY A 103 -7.85 -0.11 1.15
C GLY A 103 -8.02 1.22 1.89
N ALA A 104 -6.90 1.83 2.32
CA ALA A 104 -6.92 3.17 2.91
C ALA A 104 -7.42 4.24 1.93
N PHE A 105 -7.08 4.13 0.64
CA PHE A 105 -7.44 5.11 -0.38
C PHE A 105 -8.89 4.97 -0.90
N TYR A 106 -9.33 3.75 -1.21
CA TYR A 106 -10.67 3.49 -1.77
C TYR A 106 -11.74 3.26 -0.69
N GLY A 107 -11.33 3.08 0.57
CA GLY A 107 -12.21 2.77 1.69
C GLY A 107 -12.74 1.33 1.67
N ILE A 108 -13.37 0.93 2.77
CA ILE A 108 -13.93 -0.43 2.94
C ILE A 108 -15.02 -0.75 1.91
N ASP A 109 -15.79 0.26 1.50
CA ASP A 109 -16.83 0.13 0.47
C ASP A 109 -16.25 -0.04 -0.95
N GLY A 110 -14.98 0.35 -1.15
CA GLY A 110 -14.24 0.05 -2.37
C GLY A 110 -13.82 -1.41 -2.49
N ILE A 111 -13.92 -2.19 -1.40
CA ILE A 111 -13.59 -3.62 -1.37
C ILE A 111 -14.86 -4.45 -1.62
N PRO A 112 -14.86 -5.36 -2.61
CA PRO A 112 -16.02 -6.21 -2.89
C PRO A 112 -16.54 -6.93 -1.64
N ALA A 113 -17.85 -6.85 -1.39
CA ALA A 113 -18.48 -7.51 -0.23
C ALA A 113 -18.17 -9.02 -0.20
N ALA A 114 -18.25 -9.69 -1.36
CA ALA A 114 -17.92 -11.11 -1.50
C ALA A 114 -16.47 -11.45 -1.15
N TRP A 115 -15.54 -10.49 -1.17
CA TRP A 115 -14.17 -10.70 -0.68
C TRP A 115 -14.10 -10.52 0.83
N ARG A 116 -14.72 -9.45 1.35
CA ARG A 116 -14.77 -9.16 2.79
C ARG A 116 -15.42 -10.30 3.59
N GLU A 117 -16.47 -10.91 3.03
CA GLU A 117 -17.19 -12.04 3.64
C GLU A 117 -16.41 -13.37 3.63
N ARG A 118 -15.33 -13.46 2.84
CA ARG A 118 -14.50 -14.67 2.72
C ARG A 118 -13.19 -14.61 3.51
N VAL A 119 -12.81 -13.43 3.99
CA VAL A 119 -11.61 -13.27 4.81
C VAL A 119 -11.85 -13.94 6.15
N GLN A 120 -10.92 -14.80 6.55
CA GLN A 120 -10.95 -15.40 7.88
C GLN A 120 -10.84 -14.29 8.93
N ASP A 121 -11.65 -14.37 9.98
CA ASP A 121 -11.66 -13.41 11.10
C ASP A 121 -12.00 -11.97 10.68
N ALA A 122 -12.73 -11.79 9.55
CA ALA A 122 -13.10 -10.47 9.02
C ALA A 122 -13.76 -9.54 10.05
N ALA A 123 -14.64 -10.07 10.91
CA ALA A 123 -15.29 -9.29 11.96
C ALA A 123 -14.28 -8.77 13.01
N GLU A 124 -13.32 -9.61 13.42
CA GLU A 124 -12.29 -9.24 14.38
C GLU A 124 -11.32 -8.20 13.79
N ILE A 125 -10.95 -8.35 12.52
CA ILE A 125 -10.09 -7.40 11.81
C ILE A 125 -10.75 -6.02 11.74
N VAL A 126 -12.05 -5.95 11.42
CA VAL A 126 -12.81 -4.70 11.39
C VAL A 126 -12.91 -4.08 12.78
N GLU A 127 -13.25 -4.86 13.80
CA GLU A 127 -13.32 -4.36 15.18
C GLU A 127 -11.97 -3.82 15.67
N LEU A 128 -10.87 -4.50 15.34
CA LEU A 128 -9.53 -4.02 15.68
C LEU A 128 -9.21 -2.70 14.98
N ALA A 129 -9.55 -2.56 13.69
CA ALA A 129 -9.35 -1.32 12.94
C ALA A 129 -10.14 -0.15 13.58
N ASP A 130 -11.40 -0.37 13.95
CA ASP A 130 -12.25 0.63 14.60
C ASP A 130 -11.68 1.05 15.96
N ARG A 131 -11.20 0.10 16.77
CA ARG A 131 -10.55 0.41 18.07
C ARG A 131 -9.26 1.20 17.91
N LEU A 132 -8.43 0.86 16.92
CA LEU A 132 -7.21 1.61 16.62
C LEU A 132 -7.53 3.04 16.17
N HIS A 133 -8.56 3.21 15.33
CA HIS A 133 -9.01 4.53 14.90
C HIS A 133 -9.52 5.36 16.08
N ALA A 134 -10.39 4.79 16.92
CA ALA A 134 -10.90 5.47 18.12
C ALA A 134 -9.77 5.86 19.08
N ALA A 135 -8.79 4.98 19.31
CA ALA A 135 -7.63 5.28 20.16
C ALA A 135 -6.79 6.45 19.61
N ALA A 136 -6.64 6.54 18.28
CA ALA A 136 -5.90 7.62 17.63
C ALA A 136 -6.61 8.98 17.67
N GLN A 137 -7.93 9.02 17.92
CA GLN A 137 -8.68 10.27 18.05
C GLN A 137 -8.58 10.90 19.46
N VAL A 138 -8.16 10.13 20.46
CA VAL A 138 -8.09 10.55 21.86
C VAL A 138 -6.66 10.95 22.27
N ALA A 139 -5.67 10.68 21.40
CA ALA A 139 -4.26 11.03 21.57
C ALA A 139 -3.93 12.40 20.98
#